data_AF-A0A412FFK9-F1
#
_entry.id   AF-A0A412FFK9-F1
#
_cell.length_a   1.000
_cell.length_b   1.000
_cell.length_c   1.000
_cell.angle_alpha   90.00
_cell.angle_beta   90.00
_cell.angle_gamma   90.00
#
_symmetry.space_group_name_H-M   'P 1'
#
loop_
_entity.id
_entity.type
_entity.pdbx_description
1 polymer ?
#
loop_
_entity_poly.entity_id
_entity_poly.type
_entity_poly.pdbx_seq_one_letter_code
_entity_poly.pdbx_strand_id
1 'polypeptide(L)'
;MGMDTQAPKVPFHPLQQFKDYLMYKIDFARNNPTYFWADGLCIFVGPQGSGKTLSAVNYVYSLMERYPKCKLVTNLMLKDYPIVTYDQWLKQFNLAISQRYFNGSMRWLDHAYLYDLYRRTNRVFAFDNADDLTRYENETEGVIYLIDEIHLYFNSLESKNINLESMVQFAQQRKQRKHIVCTSQVFGRMAKPLRQQFSDVVVCKNIMGCIQYNLLVDRDNTDESTDDSHVSGTVRKKYMFIHTPQMYKRYDTYYTISRTKFISNELRKGDIYDHDRDISINTGGN
;
A
#
# COMPACT_ATOMS: atom_id res chain seq x y z
N MET A 1 7.89 53.81 12.72
CA MET A 1 9.06 53.06 13.23
C MET A 1 8.86 51.61 12.84
N GLY A 2 9.33 51.23 11.64
CA GLY A 2 9.15 49.86 11.14
C GLY A 2 10.29 48.99 11.65
N MET A 3 9.97 47.97 12.46
CA MET A 3 10.92 46.92 12.81
C MET A 3 11.09 46.00 11.61
N ASP A 4 12.23 46.08 10.94
CA ASP A 4 12.66 45.07 9.98
C ASP A 4 12.90 43.75 10.73
N THR A 5 11.98 42.81 10.58
CA THR A 5 12.18 41.42 10.99
C THR A 5 13.21 40.76 10.07
N GLN A 6 14.50 40.92 10.39
CA GLN A 6 15.55 40.16 9.73
C GLN A 6 15.43 38.69 10.15
N ALA A 7 15.13 37.81 9.19
CA ALA A 7 15.14 36.38 9.40
C ALA A 7 16.53 35.94 9.91
N PRO A 8 16.62 35.11 10.97
CA PRO A 8 17.90 34.69 11.52
C PRO A 8 18.70 33.93 10.46
N LYS A 9 19.85 34.48 10.06
CA LYS A 9 20.77 33.81 9.14
C LYS A 9 21.61 32.80 9.90
N VAL A 10 21.41 31.52 9.62
CA VAL A 10 22.26 30.44 10.12
C VAL A 10 23.65 30.59 9.46
N PRO A 11 24.75 30.55 10.22
CA PRO A 11 26.10 30.64 9.65
C PRO A 11 26.34 29.48 8.67
N PHE A 12 26.75 29.80 7.44
CA PHE A 12 26.95 28.84 6.37
C PHE A 12 28.42 28.43 6.30
N HIS A 13 28.71 27.20 6.76
CA HIS A 13 30.03 26.59 6.71
C HIS A 13 29.96 25.33 5.83
N PRO A 14 30.00 25.49 4.49
CA PRO A 14 29.55 24.47 3.55
C PRO A 14 30.29 23.14 3.68
N LEU A 15 31.62 23.16 3.80
CA LEU A 15 32.42 21.93 3.86
C LEU A 15 32.18 21.14 5.15
N GLN A 16 32.10 21.83 6.30
CA GLN A 16 31.86 21.20 7.59
C GLN A 16 30.43 20.67 7.68
N GLN A 17 29.44 21.50 7.35
CA GLN A 17 28.03 21.11 7.37
C GLN A 17 27.74 19.95 6.40
N PHE A 18 28.39 19.93 5.24
CA PHE A 18 28.27 18.84 4.30
C PHE A 18 28.90 17.54 4.83
N LYS A 19 30.09 17.62 5.44
CA LYS A 19 30.75 16.46 6.05
C LYS A 19 29.92 15.89 7.19
N ASP A 20 29.41 16.75 8.08
CA ASP A 20 28.58 16.36 9.21
C ASP A 20 27.28 15.69 8.75
N TYR A 21 26.64 16.23 7.72
CA TYR A 21 25.46 15.64 7.09
C TYR A 21 25.74 14.26 6.47
N LEU A 22 26.89 14.10 5.80
CA LEU A 22 27.28 12.83 5.21
C LEU A 22 27.55 11.77 6.29
N MET A 23 28.27 12.13 7.35
CA MET A 23 28.51 11.25 8.49
C MET A 23 27.21 10.85 9.17
N TYR A 24 26.30 11.80 9.41
CA TYR A 24 24.97 11.51 9.93
C TYR A 24 24.22 10.47 9.08
N LYS A 25 24.24 10.58 7.75
CA LYS A 25 23.60 9.58 6.87
C LYS A 25 24.26 8.21 6.94
N ILE A 26 25.59 8.16 6.97
CA ILE A 26 26.35 6.92 7.07
C ILE A 26 26.05 6.23 8.40
N ASP A 27 26.11 6.97 9.50
CA ASP A 27 25.86 6.46 10.83
C ASP A 27 24.41 6.02 11.00
N PHE A 28 23.46 6.77 10.43
CA PHE A 28 22.06 6.36 10.41
C PHE A 28 21.86 5.02 9.68
N ALA A 29 22.45 4.86 8.48
CA ALA A 29 22.33 3.62 7.71
C ALA A 29 23.00 2.43 8.42
N ARG A 30 24.14 2.67 9.09
CA ARG A 30 24.83 1.66 9.91
C ARG A 30 24.01 1.22 11.12
N ASN A 31 23.37 2.18 11.81
CA ASN A 31 22.58 1.92 13.00
C ASN A 31 21.18 1.36 12.68
N ASN A 32 20.69 1.53 11.45
CA ASN A 32 19.37 1.07 11.01
C ASN A 32 19.48 0.17 9.77
N PRO A 33 20.08 -1.03 9.88
CA PRO A 33 20.33 -1.90 8.72
C PRO A 33 19.05 -2.44 8.09
N THR A 34 17.95 -2.52 8.83
CA THR A 34 16.64 -3.00 8.37
C THR A 34 15.70 -1.87 7.96
N TYR A 35 16.22 -0.63 7.89
CA TYR A 35 15.43 0.53 7.54
C TYR A 35 14.84 0.38 6.15
N PHE A 36 13.52 0.49 6.06
CA PHE A 36 12.80 0.40 4.81
C PHE A 36 12.87 1.72 4.09
N TRP A 37 13.72 1.86 3.06
CA TRP A 37 13.96 3.14 2.38
C TRP A 37 12.91 3.54 1.36
N ALA A 38 12.14 2.59 0.81
CA ALA A 38 11.13 2.88 -0.19
C ALA A 38 9.96 3.67 0.42
N ASP A 39 9.44 4.64 -0.32
CA ASP A 39 8.30 5.47 0.08
C ASP A 39 7.54 5.97 -1.16
N GLY A 40 6.43 6.68 -0.94
CA GLY A 40 5.63 7.26 -2.00
C GLY A 40 4.65 6.30 -2.66
N LEU A 41 3.96 6.82 -3.69
CA LEU A 41 2.94 6.11 -4.44
C LEU A 41 3.45 5.86 -5.87
N CYS A 42 3.57 4.58 -6.23
CA CYS A 42 3.96 4.13 -7.55
C CYS A 42 2.77 3.44 -8.22
N ILE A 43 2.51 3.75 -9.48
CA ILE A 43 1.43 3.10 -10.23
C ILE A 43 1.92 2.53 -11.56
N PHE A 44 1.53 1.29 -11.83
CA PHE A 44 1.77 0.58 -13.08
C PHE A 44 0.50 0.66 -13.95
N VAL A 45 0.62 1.31 -15.10
CA VAL A 45 -0.52 1.61 -15.99
C VAL A 45 -0.37 0.98 -17.35
N GLY A 46 -1.48 0.48 -17.90
CA GLY A 46 -1.52 -0.05 -19.26
C GLY A 46 -2.77 -0.88 -19.51
N PRO A 47 -3.16 -1.08 -20.79
CA PRO A 47 -4.36 -1.85 -21.14
C PRO A 47 -4.28 -3.30 -20.66
N GLN A 48 -5.39 -4.04 -20.72
CA GLN A 48 -5.39 -5.46 -20.42
C GLN A 48 -4.34 -6.20 -21.27
N GLY A 49 -3.59 -7.12 -20.65
CA GLY A 49 -2.50 -7.85 -21.32
C GLY A 49 -1.16 -7.10 -21.42
N SER A 50 -1.09 -5.83 -21.00
CA SER A 50 0.14 -5.01 -21.02
C SER A 50 1.24 -5.44 -20.04
N GLY A 51 0.94 -6.36 -19.12
CA GLY A 51 1.89 -6.81 -18.09
C GLY A 51 2.03 -5.87 -16.90
N LYS A 52 1.04 -5.00 -16.63
CA LYS A 52 1.02 -4.09 -15.46
C LYS A 52 1.15 -4.82 -14.13
N THR A 53 0.33 -5.84 -13.89
CA THR A 53 0.33 -6.64 -12.66
C THR A 53 1.61 -7.46 -12.54
N LEU A 54 2.08 -8.05 -13.64
CA LEU A 54 3.36 -8.76 -13.70
C LEU A 54 4.52 -7.86 -13.27
N SER A 55 4.56 -6.63 -13.80
CA SER A 55 5.59 -5.65 -13.49
C SER A 55 5.52 -5.17 -12.04
N ALA A 56 4.32 -4.89 -11.53
CA ALA A 56 4.10 -4.51 -10.14
C ALA A 56 4.50 -5.62 -9.15
N VAL A 57 4.12 -6.87 -9.44
CA VAL A 57 4.50 -8.04 -8.63
C VAL A 57 6.02 -8.22 -8.64
N ASN A 58 6.68 -8.17 -9.80
CA ASN A 58 8.13 -8.29 -9.88
C ASN A 58 8.85 -7.16 -9.11
N TYR A 59 8.33 -5.94 -9.19
CA TYR A 59 8.83 -4.80 -8.42
C TYR A 59 8.70 -5.04 -6.91
N VAL A 60 7.53 -5.47 -6.43
CA VAL A 60 7.29 -5.75 -5.01
C VAL A 60 8.13 -6.93 -4.51
N TYR A 61 8.29 -8.00 -5.30
CA TYR A 61 9.16 -9.12 -4.94
C TYR A 61 10.62 -8.65 -4.74
N SER A 62 11.11 -7.81 -5.65
CA SER A 62 12.45 -7.21 -5.53
C SER A 62 12.58 -6.36 -4.26
N LEU A 63 11.53 -5.64 -3.87
CA LEU A 63 11.50 -4.90 -2.61
C LEU A 63 11.48 -5.82 -1.40
N MET A 64 10.67 -6.88 -1.39
CA MET A 64 10.59 -7.82 -0.27
C MET A 64 11.87 -8.64 -0.07
N GLU A 65 12.61 -8.92 -1.15
CA GLU A 65 13.95 -9.50 -1.08
C GLU A 65 14.97 -8.50 -0.50
N ARG A 66 14.90 -7.23 -0.92
CA ARG A 66 15.77 -6.17 -0.40
C ARG A 66 15.46 -5.79 1.05
N TYR A 67 14.20 -5.88 1.46
CA TYR A 67 13.72 -5.55 2.81
C TYR A 67 13.03 -6.76 3.44
N PRO A 68 13.78 -7.76 3.94
CA PRO A 68 13.21 -9.03 4.41
C PRO A 68 12.21 -8.89 5.57
N LYS A 69 12.26 -7.78 6.30
CA LYS A 69 11.40 -7.52 7.46
C LYS A 69 10.20 -6.61 7.17
N CYS A 70 10.06 -6.11 5.94
CA CYS A 70 8.87 -5.34 5.59
C CYS A 70 7.62 -6.23 5.61
N LYS A 71 6.48 -5.63 5.94
CA LYS A 71 5.17 -6.26 5.81
C LYS A 71 4.60 -5.99 4.43
N LEU A 72 3.75 -6.90 3.95
CA LEU A 72 3.01 -6.77 2.70
C LEU A 72 1.50 -6.79 2.98
N VAL A 73 0.77 -5.87 2.38
CA VAL A 73 -0.69 -5.85 2.37
C VAL A 73 -1.15 -5.89 0.93
N THR A 74 -1.95 -6.88 0.53
CA THR A 74 -2.32 -7.04 -0.89
C THR A 74 -3.67 -7.70 -1.09
N ASN A 75 -4.32 -7.38 -2.20
CA ASN A 75 -5.52 -8.07 -2.68
C ASN A 75 -5.21 -9.24 -3.63
N LEU A 76 -3.94 -9.45 -3.98
CA LEU A 76 -3.49 -10.54 -4.84
C LEU A 76 -3.14 -11.79 -4.02
N MET A 77 -3.48 -12.96 -4.56
CA MET A 77 -2.97 -14.22 -4.03
C MET A 77 -1.58 -14.47 -4.57
N LEU A 78 -0.57 -14.27 -3.73
CA LEU A 78 0.82 -14.51 -4.07
C LEU A 78 1.25 -15.88 -3.56
N LYS A 79 1.89 -16.66 -4.43
CA LYS A 79 2.33 -18.02 -4.11
C LYS A 79 3.47 -18.04 -3.08
N ASP A 80 4.46 -17.18 -3.27
CA ASP A 80 5.67 -17.15 -2.43
C ASP A 80 5.47 -16.29 -1.16
N TYR A 81 4.43 -15.46 -1.14
CA TYR A 81 4.04 -14.60 -0.02
C TYR A 81 2.54 -14.77 0.27
N PRO A 82 2.11 -15.94 0.75
CA PRO A 82 0.69 -16.21 0.96
C PRO A 82 0.14 -15.30 2.07
N ILE A 83 -1.08 -14.80 1.86
CA ILE A 83 -1.83 -14.10 2.90
C ILE A 83 -2.15 -15.08 4.01
N VAL A 84 -1.85 -14.70 5.25
CA VAL A 84 -2.25 -15.45 6.44
C VAL A 84 -3.29 -14.63 7.18
N THR A 85 -4.52 -15.13 7.27
CA THR A 85 -5.58 -14.47 8.03
C THR A 85 -5.41 -14.68 9.53
N TYR A 86 -6.05 -13.87 10.36
CA TYR A 86 -6.02 -14.04 11.82
C TYR A 86 -6.47 -15.44 12.24
N ASP A 87 -7.53 -15.96 11.63
CA ASP A 87 -8.04 -17.31 11.84
C ASP A 87 -7.01 -18.40 11.52
N GLN A 88 -6.31 -18.27 10.38
CA GLN A 88 -5.27 -19.22 9.98
C GLN A 88 -4.06 -19.14 10.91
N TRP A 89 -3.64 -17.92 11.24
CA TRP A 89 -2.55 -17.68 12.19
C TRP A 89 -2.89 -18.26 13.57
N LEU A 90 -4.10 -18.06 14.06
CA LEU A 90 -4.51 -18.54 15.38
C LEU A 90 -4.56 -20.07 15.44
N LYS A 91 -5.03 -20.72 14.37
CA LYS A 91 -4.98 -22.19 14.22
C LYS A 91 -3.54 -22.71 14.28
N GLN A 92 -2.60 -22.03 13.62
CA GLN A 92 -1.18 -22.41 13.62
C GLN A 92 -0.52 -22.12 14.97
N PHE A 93 -0.90 -21.02 15.62
CA PHE A 93 -0.37 -20.59 16.91
C PHE A 93 -0.80 -21.53 18.04
N ASN A 94 -2.11 -21.81 18.16
CA ASN A 94 -2.64 -22.74 19.15
C ASN A 94 -4.06 -23.21 18.81
N LEU A 95 -4.20 -24.50 18.52
CA LEU A 95 -5.47 -25.11 18.12
C LEU A 95 -6.59 -24.96 19.17
N ALA A 96 -6.27 -25.11 20.46
CA ALA A 96 -7.26 -25.01 21.54
C ALA A 96 -7.78 -23.58 21.72
N ILE A 97 -6.87 -22.59 21.65
CA ILE A 97 -7.25 -21.17 21.68
C ILE A 97 -8.09 -20.82 20.45
N SER A 98 -7.71 -21.34 19.28
CA SER A 98 -8.47 -21.17 18.04
C SER A 98 -9.90 -21.69 18.15
N GLN A 99 -10.10 -22.89 18.72
CA GLN A 99 -11.45 -23.43 18.95
C GLN A 99 -12.28 -22.55 19.90
N ARG A 100 -11.67 -22.02 20.98
CA ARG A 100 -12.35 -21.10 21.90
C ARG A 100 -12.80 -19.82 21.19
N TYR A 101 -11.97 -19.28 20.30
CA TYR A 101 -12.30 -18.13 19.48
C TYR A 101 -13.50 -18.42 18.56
N PHE A 102 -13.46 -19.52 17.79
CA PHE A 102 -14.56 -19.88 16.88
C PHE A 102 -15.87 -20.17 17.60
N ASN A 103 -15.82 -20.69 18.82
CA ASN A 103 -17.00 -20.96 19.64
C ASN A 103 -17.49 -19.72 20.39
N GLY A 104 -16.98 -18.51 20.10
CA GLY A 104 -17.37 -17.26 20.77
C GLY A 104 -17.06 -17.23 22.27
N SER A 105 -16.19 -18.12 22.75
CA SER A 105 -15.87 -18.33 24.18
C SER A 105 -14.57 -17.64 24.62
N MET A 106 -14.08 -16.70 23.81
CA MET A 106 -12.87 -15.92 24.07
C MET A 106 -13.22 -14.58 24.70
N ARG A 107 -12.50 -14.19 25.76
CA ARG A 107 -12.67 -12.88 26.36
C ARG A 107 -12.11 -11.81 25.42
N TRP A 108 -12.70 -10.62 25.45
CA TRP A 108 -12.26 -9.49 24.62
C TRP A 108 -10.78 -9.16 24.80
N LEU A 109 -10.28 -9.14 26.04
CA LEU A 109 -8.86 -8.87 26.34
C LEU A 109 -7.92 -9.92 25.72
N ASP A 110 -8.29 -11.20 25.80
CA ASP A 110 -7.51 -12.29 25.21
C ASP A 110 -7.45 -12.13 23.68
N HIS A 111 -8.59 -11.81 23.07
CA HIS A 111 -8.70 -11.56 21.64
C HIS A 111 -7.85 -10.37 21.20
N ALA A 112 -7.95 -9.24 21.91
CA ALA A 112 -7.18 -8.03 21.59
C ALA A 112 -5.67 -8.26 21.65
N TYR A 113 -5.20 -8.97 22.69
CA TYR A 113 -3.80 -9.35 22.84
C TYR A 113 -3.32 -10.26 21.70
N LEU A 114 -4.07 -11.31 21.40
CA LEU A 114 -3.72 -12.27 20.34
C LEU A 114 -3.75 -11.61 18.96
N TYR A 115 -4.69 -10.71 18.72
CA TYR A 115 -4.76 -9.94 17.47
C TYR A 115 -3.57 -8.98 17.33
N ASP A 116 -3.13 -8.34 18.41
CA ASP A 116 -1.90 -7.55 18.39
C ASP A 116 -0.65 -8.40 18.09
N LEU A 117 -0.56 -9.59 18.70
CA LEU A 117 0.52 -10.53 18.44
C LEU A 117 0.52 -11.04 16.99
N TYR A 118 -0.67 -11.32 16.44
CA TYR A 118 -0.86 -11.61 15.01
C TYR A 118 -0.32 -10.48 14.14
N ARG A 119 -0.72 -9.22 14.39
CA ARG A 119 -0.24 -8.08 13.59
C ARG A 119 1.27 -7.89 13.66
N ARG A 120 1.91 -8.21 14.79
CA ARG A 120 3.36 -8.09 14.97
C ARG A 120 4.14 -9.22 14.30
N THR A 121 3.63 -10.45 14.38
CA THR A 121 4.35 -11.66 13.93
C THR A 121 4.02 -12.04 12.50
N ASN A 122 2.84 -11.68 12.00
CA ASN A 122 2.46 -11.93 10.62
C ASN A 122 3.14 -10.93 9.67
N ARG A 123 3.45 -11.42 8.46
CA ARG A 123 4.17 -10.65 7.44
C ARG A 123 3.26 -10.21 6.29
N VAL A 124 2.27 -11.02 5.92
CA VAL A 124 1.43 -10.78 4.75
C VAL A 124 -0.04 -10.74 5.12
N PHE A 125 -0.69 -9.63 4.78
CA PHE A 125 -2.07 -9.31 5.14
C PHE A 125 -2.92 -9.11 3.90
N ALA A 126 -4.22 -9.35 4.03
CA ALA A 126 -5.20 -9.03 3.01
C ALA A 126 -5.42 -7.51 2.92
N PHE A 127 -5.59 -7.01 1.70
CA PHE A 127 -6.14 -5.69 1.41
C PHE A 127 -7.59 -5.83 0.97
N ASP A 128 -8.50 -5.29 1.78
CA ASP A 128 -9.94 -5.45 1.61
C ASP A 128 -10.60 -4.12 1.24
N ASN A 129 -10.16 -3.03 1.85
CA ASN A 129 -10.66 -1.69 1.58
C ASN A 129 -9.64 -0.60 1.93
N ALA A 130 -10.02 0.66 1.69
CA ALA A 130 -9.15 1.80 1.95
C ALA A 130 -8.72 1.93 3.43
N ASP A 131 -9.51 1.42 4.39
CA ASP A 131 -9.20 1.52 5.82
C ASP A 131 -7.93 0.72 6.20
N ASP A 132 -7.60 -0.32 5.45
CA ASP A 132 -6.38 -1.12 5.64
C ASP A 132 -5.09 -0.30 5.45
N LEU A 133 -5.15 0.83 4.74
CA LEU A 133 -4.03 1.75 4.61
C LEU A 133 -3.57 2.33 5.95
N THR A 134 -4.47 2.37 6.93
CA THR A 134 -4.19 2.90 8.28
C THR A 134 -3.93 1.81 9.30
N ARG A 135 -4.48 0.61 9.06
CA ARG A 135 -4.51 -0.51 10.01
C ARG A 135 -3.14 -1.12 10.34
N TYR A 136 -2.26 -1.17 9.35
CA TYR A 136 -0.99 -1.89 9.44
C TYR A 136 0.20 -0.94 9.58
N GLU A 137 1.07 -1.26 10.54
CA GLU A 137 2.29 -0.53 10.84
C GLU A 137 3.45 -1.51 11.08
N ASN A 138 4.66 -1.02 10.78
CA ASN A 138 5.89 -1.80 10.92
C ASN A 138 7.10 -0.90 11.24
N GLU A 139 6.86 0.19 11.97
CA GLU A 139 7.89 1.11 12.45
C GLU A 139 8.88 1.52 11.34
N THR A 140 10.19 1.34 11.56
CA THR A 140 11.26 1.64 10.60
C THR A 140 11.38 0.62 9.49
N GLU A 141 10.81 -0.58 9.64
CA GLU A 141 10.92 -1.70 8.72
C GLU A 141 9.81 -1.70 7.65
N GLY A 142 8.83 -0.81 7.79
CA GLY A 142 7.92 -0.38 6.73
C GLY A 142 6.89 -1.39 6.24
N VAL A 143 5.91 -0.86 5.49
CA VAL A 143 4.78 -1.62 4.95
C VAL A 143 4.66 -1.34 3.46
N ILE A 144 4.61 -2.39 2.66
CA ILE A 144 4.31 -2.33 1.23
C ILE A 144 2.82 -2.65 1.03
N TYR A 145 2.13 -1.81 0.28
CA TYR A 145 0.79 -2.10 -0.22
C TYR A 145 0.90 -2.45 -1.70
N LEU A 146 0.46 -3.64 -2.10
CA LEU A 146 0.34 -4.04 -3.50
C LEU A 146 -1.14 -4.18 -3.84
N ILE A 147 -1.68 -3.20 -4.56
CA ILE A 147 -3.11 -3.12 -4.85
C ILE A 147 -3.31 -3.23 -6.36
N ASP A 148 -3.83 -4.37 -6.81
CA ASP A 148 -4.21 -4.55 -8.21
C ASP A 148 -5.57 -3.88 -8.46
N GLU A 149 -5.68 -3.16 -9.58
CA GLU A 149 -6.87 -2.41 -9.99
C GLU A 149 -7.35 -1.43 -8.91
N ILE A 150 -6.48 -0.49 -8.52
CA ILE A 150 -6.72 0.50 -7.44
C ILE A 150 -8.04 1.25 -7.60
N HIS A 151 -8.50 1.49 -8.83
CA HIS A 151 -9.74 2.18 -9.11
C HIS A 151 -10.97 1.49 -8.51
N LEU A 152 -10.93 0.16 -8.28
CA LEU A 152 -12.03 -0.59 -7.67
C LEU A 152 -12.27 -0.19 -6.20
N TYR A 153 -11.25 0.29 -5.51
CA TYR A 153 -11.30 0.62 -4.09
C TYR A 153 -11.53 2.13 -3.84
N PHE A 154 -11.37 2.95 -4.88
CA PHE A 154 -11.36 4.42 -4.77
C PHE A 154 -12.34 5.12 -5.74
N ASN A 155 -13.32 4.38 -6.27
CA ASN A 155 -14.37 4.96 -7.11
C ASN A 155 -15.39 5.74 -6.25
N SER A 156 -15.23 7.07 -6.24
CA SER A 156 -16.23 8.14 -6.11
C SER A 156 -17.67 7.68 -5.77
N LEU A 157 -17.99 7.49 -4.48
CA LEU A 157 -19.20 8.00 -3.77
C LEU A 157 -19.59 7.20 -2.50
N GLU A 158 -19.01 6.03 -2.21
CA GLU A 158 -19.52 5.16 -1.13
C GLU A 158 -18.59 4.90 0.07
N SER A 159 -17.30 5.27 0.02
CA SER A 159 -16.43 5.09 1.19
C SER A 159 -16.69 6.19 2.23
N LYS A 160 -17.65 5.95 3.13
CA LYS A 160 -18.08 6.90 4.17
C LYS A 160 -16.97 7.41 5.12
N ASN A 161 -15.77 6.80 5.19
CA ASN A 161 -14.79 7.12 6.23
C ASN A 161 -13.35 7.47 5.79
N ILE A 162 -12.98 7.33 4.52
CA ILE A 162 -11.65 7.81 4.05
C ILE A 162 -11.86 8.67 2.82
N ASN A 163 -11.83 9.98 3.04
CA ASN A 163 -11.64 10.95 1.97
C ASN A 163 -10.34 10.59 1.24
N LEU A 164 -10.33 10.63 -0.08
CA LEU A 164 -9.17 10.42 -0.94
C LEU A 164 -7.92 11.19 -0.44
N GLU A 165 -8.16 12.35 0.16
CA GLU A 165 -7.19 13.23 0.82
C GLU A 165 -6.49 12.60 2.05
N SER A 166 -7.17 11.71 2.78
CA SER A 166 -6.59 10.99 3.91
C SER A 166 -5.60 9.91 3.43
N MET A 167 -5.88 9.20 2.32
CA MET A 167 -4.91 8.27 1.72
C MET A 167 -3.60 8.99 1.33
N VAL A 168 -3.72 10.22 0.82
CA VAL A 168 -2.56 11.07 0.51
C VAL A 168 -1.74 11.36 1.75
N GLN A 169 -2.38 11.74 2.84
CA GLN A 169 -1.69 12.01 4.09
C GLN A 169 -0.99 10.74 4.63
N PHE A 170 -1.62 9.57 4.55
CA PHE A 170 -1.01 8.32 4.99
C PHE A 170 0.19 7.90 4.13
N ALA A 171 0.10 8.11 2.83
CA ALA A 171 1.15 7.72 1.89
C ALA A 171 2.30 8.73 1.81
N GLN A 172 2.03 10.03 2.06
CA GLN A 172 3.04 11.10 2.08
C GLN A 172 3.77 11.22 3.42
N GLN A 173 3.25 10.64 4.50
CA GLN A 173 3.93 10.66 5.79
C GLN A 173 5.17 9.74 5.76
N ARG A 174 6.32 10.35 5.44
CA ARG A 174 7.68 9.73 5.50
C ARG A 174 7.99 9.05 6.85
N LYS A 175 7.26 9.38 7.92
CA LYS A 175 7.38 8.76 9.24
C LYS A 175 6.69 7.39 9.35
N GLN A 176 5.65 7.10 8.57
CA GLN A 176 4.93 5.83 8.63
C GLN A 176 5.56 4.71 7.78
N ARG A 177 6.55 5.05 6.93
CA ARG A 177 7.31 4.12 6.08
C ARG A 177 6.41 3.20 5.22
N LYS A 178 5.40 3.80 4.60
CA LYS A 178 4.47 3.10 3.70
C LYS A 178 4.87 3.34 2.26
N HIS A 179 4.88 2.28 1.46
CA HIS A 179 5.06 2.35 0.02
C HIS A 179 3.86 1.71 -0.66
N ILE A 180 3.15 2.49 -1.47
CA ILE A 180 1.93 2.04 -2.14
C ILE A 180 2.23 1.78 -3.61
N VAL A 181 2.05 0.54 -4.03
CA VAL A 181 2.23 0.06 -5.40
C VAL A 181 0.87 -0.35 -5.95
N CYS A 182 0.43 0.35 -6.97
CA CYS A 182 -0.89 0.16 -7.55
C CYS A 182 -0.81 -0.29 -9.01
N THR A 183 -1.88 -0.90 -9.50
CA THR A 183 -2.11 -1.05 -10.95
C THR A 183 -3.40 -0.37 -11.38
N SER A 184 -3.44 0.13 -12.61
CA SER A 184 -4.67 0.60 -13.24
C SER A 184 -4.62 0.39 -14.74
N GLN A 185 -5.76 0.05 -15.36
CA GLN A 185 -5.85 -0.09 -16.80
C GLN A 185 -5.71 1.25 -17.53
N VAL A 186 -6.32 2.30 -16.98
CA VAL A 186 -6.39 3.62 -17.59
C VAL A 186 -6.12 4.67 -16.52
N PHE A 187 -5.02 5.40 -16.67
CA PHE A 187 -4.64 6.43 -15.70
C PHE A 187 -5.66 7.58 -15.69
N GLY A 188 -6.09 8.06 -16.87
CA GLY A 188 -6.99 9.22 -17.00
C GLY A 188 -8.35 9.04 -16.32
N ARG A 189 -8.87 7.80 -16.27
CA ARG A 189 -10.14 7.45 -15.61
C ARG A 189 -10.11 7.60 -14.09
N MET A 190 -8.94 7.73 -13.47
CA MET A 190 -8.85 7.99 -12.04
C MET A 190 -9.16 9.46 -11.72
N ALA A 191 -9.81 9.68 -10.58
CA ALA A 191 -10.10 11.02 -10.08
C ALA A 191 -8.83 11.90 -10.07
N LYS A 192 -8.95 13.14 -10.56
CA LYS A 192 -7.81 14.08 -10.64
C LYS A 192 -7.05 14.20 -9.32
N PRO A 193 -7.69 14.30 -8.14
CA PRO A 193 -6.96 14.40 -6.88
C PRO A 193 -6.15 13.16 -6.52
N LEU A 194 -6.51 11.96 -7.02
CA LEU A 194 -5.75 10.71 -6.82
C LEU A 194 -4.54 10.66 -7.74
N ARG A 195 -4.75 10.98 -9.02
CA ARG A 195 -3.65 11.06 -10.01
C ARG A 195 -2.54 11.98 -9.55
N GLN A 196 -2.91 13.07 -8.90
CA GLN A 196 -1.99 14.09 -8.42
C GLN A 196 -1.08 13.66 -7.25
N GLN A 197 -1.11 12.38 -6.85
CA GLN A 197 -0.43 11.90 -5.65
C GLN A 197 0.66 10.88 -5.97
N PHE A 198 0.61 10.29 -7.17
CA PHE A 198 1.64 9.37 -7.62
C PHE A 198 2.94 10.14 -7.89
N SER A 199 4.00 9.72 -7.18
CA SER A 199 5.37 10.19 -7.41
C SER A 199 5.94 9.58 -8.69
N ASP A 200 5.53 8.35 -8.98
CA ASP A 200 6.08 7.53 -10.05
C ASP A 200 4.95 6.87 -10.85
N VAL A 201 4.93 7.12 -12.16
CA VAL A 201 3.99 6.49 -13.09
C VAL A 201 4.77 5.61 -14.07
N VAL A 202 4.52 4.31 -14.02
CA VAL A 202 5.15 3.31 -14.89
C VAL A 202 4.19 2.88 -15.98
N VAL A 203 4.43 3.32 -17.21
CA VAL A 203 3.68 2.89 -18.39
C VAL A 203 4.21 1.53 -18.85
N CYS A 204 3.34 0.53 -18.83
CA CYS A 204 3.64 -0.86 -19.14
C CYS A 204 3.22 -1.19 -20.57
N LYS A 205 4.13 -1.83 -21.34
CA LYS A 205 3.85 -2.36 -22.66
C LYS A 205 4.38 -3.78 -22.76
N ASN A 206 3.61 -4.67 -23.37
CA ASN A 206 4.05 -6.01 -23.72
C ASN A 206 4.30 -6.08 -25.22
N ILE A 207 5.55 -6.33 -25.62
CA ILE A 207 6.00 -6.45 -27.01
C ILE A 207 6.09 -7.95 -27.34
N MET A 208 5.46 -8.37 -28.43
CA MET A 208 5.45 -9.76 -28.91
C MET A 208 4.94 -10.79 -27.88
N GLY A 209 4.22 -10.35 -26.84
CA GLY A 209 3.63 -11.24 -25.83
C GLY A 209 4.60 -11.71 -24.74
N CYS A 210 5.91 -11.45 -24.86
CA CYS A 210 6.92 -11.94 -23.93
C CYS A 210 7.96 -10.89 -23.49
N ILE A 211 8.04 -9.74 -24.14
CA ILE A 211 9.00 -8.68 -23.80
C ILE A 211 8.26 -7.59 -23.04
N GLN A 212 8.50 -7.48 -21.74
CA GLN A 212 7.99 -6.38 -20.95
C GLN A 212 8.83 -5.13 -21.18
N TYR A 213 8.20 -4.05 -21.62
CA TYR A 213 8.82 -2.74 -21.78
C TYR A 213 8.13 -1.71 -20.88
N ASN A 214 8.85 -1.23 -19.88
CA ASN A 214 8.33 -0.32 -18.87
C ASN A 214 9.00 1.05 -18.98
N LEU A 215 8.18 2.10 -18.99
CA LEU A 215 8.62 3.50 -19.01
C LEU A 215 8.22 4.18 -17.70
N LEU A 216 9.21 4.58 -16.90
CA LEU A 216 8.99 5.46 -15.76
C LEU A 216 8.89 6.89 -16.29
N VAL A 217 7.71 7.48 -16.15
CA VAL A 217 7.39 8.84 -16.61
C VAL A 217 7.47 9.81 -15.44
N ASP A 218 8.08 10.97 -15.69
CA ASP A 218 8.03 12.12 -14.80
C ASP A 218 6.65 12.75 -14.85
N ARG A 219 5.92 12.67 -13.75
CA ARG A 219 4.57 13.22 -13.67
C ARG A 219 4.56 14.75 -13.53
N ASP A 220 5.66 15.39 -13.12
CA ASP A 220 5.72 16.86 -13.08
C ASP A 220 5.87 17.49 -14.48
N ASN A 221 6.20 16.66 -15.47
CA ASN A 221 6.38 17.04 -16.88
C ASN A 221 5.45 16.25 -17.82
N THR A 222 4.27 15.83 -17.34
CA THR A 222 3.25 15.24 -18.22
C THR A 222 2.38 16.32 -18.82
N ASP A 223 2.30 16.36 -20.15
CA ASP A 223 1.30 17.15 -20.85
C ASP A 223 -0.08 16.54 -20.54
N GLU A 224 -1.03 17.34 -20.06
CA GLU A 224 -2.43 16.92 -19.95
C GLU A 224 -2.99 16.75 -21.38
N SER A 225 -2.54 15.73 -22.12
CA SER A 225 -3.07 15.42 -23.44
C SER A 225 -4.51 14.93 -23.28
N THR A 226 -5.40 15.50 -24.09
CA THR A 226 -6.87 15.40 -24.07
C THR A 226 -7.43 13.98 -24.24
N ASP A 227 -6.58 12.97 -24.43
CA ASP A 227 -6.97 11.56 -24.57
C ASP A 227 -6.60 10.75 -23.32
N ASP A 228 -7.65 10.34 -22.58
CA ASP A 228 -7.65 9.65 -21.27
C ASP A 228 -6.81 8.37 -21.16
N SER A 229 -6.30 7.83 -22.28
CA SER A 229 -5.63 6.53 -22.38
C SER A 229 -4.10 6.61 -22.42
N HIS A 230 -3.51 7.76 -22.78
CA HIS A 230 -2.08 7.89 -22.96
C HIS A 230 -1.48 8.90 -21.98
N VAL A 231 -0.73 8.38 -20.99
CA VAL A 231 0.15 9.22 -20.17
C VAL A 231 1.33 9.63 -21.05
N SER A 232 1.33 10.87 -21.52
CA SER A 232 2.42 11.47 -22.27
C SER A 232 3.22 12.37 -21.33
N GLY A 233 4.54 12.16 -21.25
CA GLY A 233 5.41 12.94 -20.37
C GLY A 233 6.88 12.57 -20.53
N THR A 234 7.74 13.33 -19.86
CA THR A 234 9.20 13.11 -19.94
C THR A 234 9.57 11.77 -19.32
N VAL A 235 10.19 10.88 -20.10
CA VAL A 235 10.59 9.56 -19.62
C VAL A 235 11.86 9.68 -18.78
N ARG A 236 11.76 9.42 -17.48
CA ARG A 236 12.92 9.38 -16.56
C ARG A 236 13.78 8.15 -16.78
N LYS A 237 13.13 7.00 -16.96
CA LYS A 237 13.83 5.72 -17.07
C LYS A 237 13.06 4.73 -17.94
N LYS A 238 13.81 3.92 -18.68
CA LYS A 238 13.31 2.79 -19.45
C LYS A 238 13.93 1.53 -18.90
N TYR A 239 13.14 0.48 -18.73
CA TYR A 239 13.64 -0.83 -18.35
C TYR A 239 12.81 -1.91 -19.01
N MET A 240 13.49 -3.02 -19.36
CA MET A 240 12.92 -4.11 -20.11
C MET A 240 13.30 -5.44 -19.47
N PHE A 241 12.40 -6.40 -19.50
CA PHE A 241 12.70 -7.78 -19.11
C PHE A 241 11.90 -8.77 -19.95
N ILE A 242 12.41 -9.99 -20.05
CA ILE A 242 11.73 -11.08 -20.76
C ILE A 242 10.88 -11.85 -19.73
N HIS A 243 9.65 -12.14 -20.12
CA HIS A 243 8.73 -12.93 -19.31
C HIS A 243 9.25 -14.36 -19.17
N THR A 244 9.11 -14.90 -17.98
CA THR A 244 9.32 -16.33 -17.73
C THR A 244 8.02 -16.94 -17.22
N PRO A 245 7.71 -18.22 -17.54
CA PRO A 245 6.52 -18.89 -17.03
C PRO A 245 6.40 -18.84 -15.50
N GLN A 246 7.53 -18.82 -14.80
CA GLN A 246 7.60 -18.70 -13.35
C GLN A 246 6.97 -17.38 -12.86
N MET A 247 7.16 -16.26 -13.57
CA MET A 247 6.59 -14.98 -13.15
C MET A 247 5.06 -14.99 -13.14
N TYR A 248 4.43 -15.71 -14.07
CA TYR A 248 2.97 -15.89 -14.11
C TYR A 248 2.45 -16.83 -13.02
N LYS A 249 3.27 -17.78 -12.57
CA LYS A 249 2.92 -18.74 -11.50
C LYS A 249 3.02 -18.14 -10.08
N ARG A 250 3.55 -16.92 -9.96
CA ARG A 250 3.74 -16.23 -8.66
C ARG A 250 2.47 -15.63 -8.10
N TYR A 251 1.47 -15.37 -8.94
CA TYR A 251 0.24 -14.72 -8.49
C TYR A 251 -0.97 -15.21 -9.28
N ASP A 252 -2.14 -15.17 -8.66
CA ASP A 252 -3.42 -15.43 -9.31
C ASP A 252 -4.30 -14.18 -9.27
N THR A 253 -4.55 -13.60 -10.46
CA THR A 253 -5.45 -12.46 -10.67
C THR A 253 -6.93 -12.84 -10.70
N TYR A 254 -7.29 -14.10 -10.97
CA TYR A 254 -8.70 -14.51 -11.01
C TYR A 254 -9.35 -14.45 -9.62
N TYR A 255 -8.55 -14.65 -8.56
CA TYR A 255 -9.02 -14.52 -7.19
C TYR A 255 -9.54 -13.11 -6.87
N THR A 256 -8.85 -12.06 -7.32
CA THR A 256 -9.26 -10.66 -7.14
C THR A 256 -10.67 -10.44 -7.70
N ILE A 257 -10.98 -10.98 -8.88
CA ILE A 257 -12.31 -10.86 -9.53
C ILE A 257 -13.41 -11.54 -8.69
N SER A 258 -13.13 -12.71 -8.11
CA SER A 258 -14.09 -13.44 -7.28
C SER A 258 -14.41 -12.73 -5.97
N ARG A 259 -13.40 -12.10 -5.35
CA ARG A 259 -13.54 -11.34 -4.11
C ARG A 259 -14.14 -9.95 -4.34
N THR A 260 -13.84 -9.30 -5.45
CA THR A 260 -14.49 -8.04 -5.88
C THR A 260 -16.00 -8.23 -6.07
N LYS A 261 -16.45 -9.38 -6.61
CA LYS A 261 -17.90 -9.71 -6.66
C LYS A 261 -18.53 -9.81 -5.27
N PHE A 262 -17.79 -10.34 -4.29
CA PHE A 262 -18.23 -10.40 -2.90
C PHE A 262 -18.32 -9.01 -2.26
N ILE A 263 -17.27 -8.20 -2.38
CA ILE A 263 -17.24 -6.82 -1.86
C ILE A 263 -18.35 -5.96 -2.51
N SER A 264 -18.59 -6.09 -3.82
CA SER A 264 -19.68 -5.38 -4.50
C SER A 264 -21.08 -5.84 -4.06
N ASN A 265 -21.22 -7.07 -3.56
CA ASN A 265 -22.49 -7.60 -3.04
C ASN A 265 -22.69 -7.29 -1.56
N GLU A 266 -21.63 -7.18 -0.76
CA GLU A 266 -21.68 -6.67 0.62
C GLU A 266 -21.91 -5.16 0.66
N LEU A 267 -21.38 -4.38 -0.29
CA LEU A 267 -21.74 -2.96 -0.44
C LEU A 267 -23.25 -2.77 -0.77
N ARG A 268 -23.92 -3.81 -1.29
CA ARG A 268 -25.39 -3.85 -1.44
C ARG A 268 -26.13 -4.30 -0.18
N LYS A 269 -25.44 -4.87 0.81
CA LYS A 269 -25.99 -5.29 2.10
C LYS A 269 -25.25 -4.55 3.20
N GLY A 270 -25.70 -3.31 3.46
CA GLY A 270 -25.16 -2.47 4.52
C GLY A 270 -25.06 -3.16 5.89
N ASP A 271 -24.09 -2.66 6.65
CA ASP A 271 -24.01 -2.63 8.11
C ASP A 271 -24.02 -3.98 8.85
N ILE A 272 -22.83 -4.56 9.08
CA ILE A 272 -22.65 -5.68 10.04
C ILE A 272 -21.55 -5.40 11.09
N TYR A 273 -20.88 -4.24 11.04
CA TYR A 273 -19.97 -3.82 12.12
C TYR A 273 -20.38 -2.45 12.66
N ASP A 274 -21.49 -2.43 13.39
CA ASP A 274 -21.81 -1.38 14.36
C ASP A 274 -22.05 -2.05 15.73
N HIS A 275 -20.97 -2.58 16.31
CA HIS A 275 -20.92 -2.93 17.72
C HIS A 275 -20.02 -1.90 18.41
N ASP A 276 -20.59 -0.73 18.68
CA ASP A 276 -20.47 -0.04 19.96
C ASP A 276 -21.17 1.33 19.86
N ARG A 277 -22.38 1.43 20.42
CA ARG A 277 -22.83 2.64 21.12
C ARG A 277 -23.97 2.31 22.10
N ASP A 278 -23.63 2.59 23.36
CA ASP A 278 -24.49 2.96 24.48
C ASP A 278 -25.22 1.86 25.26
N ILE A 279 -24.42 1.25 26.14
CA ILE A 279 -24.81 1.03 27.53
C ILE A 279 -25.31 2.36 28.11
N SER A 280 -26.62 2.50 28.27
CA SER A 280 -27.19 3.28 29.36
C SER A 280 -28.20 2.43 30.11
N ILE A 281 -27.68 1.83 31.19
CA ILE A 281 -28.50 1.44 32.32
C ILE A 281 -29.10 2.73 32.86
N ASN A 282 -30.43 2.86 32.84
CA ASN A 282 -31.10 3.58 33.91
C ASN A 282 -32.34 2.79 34.35
N THR A 283 -32.14 2.09 35.46
CA THR A 283 -33.11 1.62 36.43
C THR A 283 -34.03 2.74 36.93
N GLY A 284 -35.31 2.42 37.14
CA GLY A 284 -36.30 3.21 37.84
C GLY A 284 -37.60 3.25 37.02
N GLY A 285 -38.71 2.63 37.41
CA GLY A 285 -39.28 2.58 38.75
C GLY A 285 -40.55 3.41 38.75
N ASN A 286 -41.66 2.73 38.43
CA ASN A 286 -43.10 3.00 38.71
C ASN A 286 -43.98 2.63 37.51
#